data_AF-A0A429ALM2-F1
#
_entry.id   AF-A0A429ALM2-F1
#
_cell.length_a   1.000
_cell.length_b   1.000
_cell.length_c   1.000
_cell.angle_alpha   90.00
_cell.angle_beta   90.00
_cell.angle_gamma   90.00
#
_symmetry.space_group_name_H-M   'P 1'
#
loop_
_entity.id
_entity.type
_entity.pdbx_description
1 polymer ?
#
loop_
_entity_poly.entity_id
_entity_poly.type
_entity_poly.pdbx_seq_one_letter_code
_entity_poly.pdbx_strand_id
1 'polypeptide(L)'
;MGVPHRSGADPQHEDDPRQLRGRRLGAGPDRPGRHARAACRLLQAGEAVTPEERIAELGFELPQPVTPLAAYVPTARTGDLVYTSGQVPMLEGKLHQTGKLGVDLGVDEGKAQARICVLNALAALKAELGELSRVRRIVKVVVFVASAPSFTEQPQVANGASDFLAEVFGDAGKHARSAVGVAALPLDAPVEVELIAEVS
;
A
#
# COMPACT_ATOMS: atom_id res chain seq x y z
N MET A 1 26.20 -43.68 -12.32
CA MET A 1 25.29 -44.17 -13.37
C MET A 1 24.42 -42.97 -13.75
N GLY A 2 24.76 -42.13 -14.72
CA GLY A 2 24.94 -42.43 -16.14
C GLY A 2 23.65 -42.02 -16.87
N VAL A 3 23.62 -40.80 -17.42
CA VAL A 3 22.52 -40.21 -18.22
C VAL A 3 22.36 -40.98 -19.55
N PRO A 4 21.27 -40.80 -20.32
CA PRO A 4 21.46 -39.91 -21.46
C PRO A 4 20.29 -39.00 -21.84
N HIS A 5 20.68 -37.78 -22.19
CA HIS A 5 20.00 -36.86 -23.10
C HIS A 5 19.58 -37.54 -24.41
N ARG A 6 18.46 -37.08 -25.00
CA ARG A 6 18.29 -37.09 -26.45
C ARG A 6 17.96 -35.69 -26.94
N SER A 7 18.98 -35.12 -27.58
CA SER A 7 18.94 -34.05 -28.57
C SER A 7 18.34 -34.56 -29.88
N GLY A 8 17.50 -33.75 -30.53
CA GLY A 8 17.13 -33.89 -31.93
C GLY A 8 17.26 -32.53 -32.61
N ALA A 9 18.02 -32.49 -33.70
CA ALA A 9 18.42 -31.31 -34.45
C ALA A 9 17.35 -30.82 -35.45
N ASP A 10 17.16 -29.50 -35.47
CA ASP A 10 17.20 -28.50 -36.56
C ASP A 10 17.33 -28.94 -38.06
N PRO A 11 17.22 -28.03 -39.04
CA PRO A 11 16.01 -27.51 -39.71
C PRO A 11 16.03 -27.83 -41.23
N GLN A 12 14.92 -27.60 -41.94
CA GLN A 12 14.96 -27.53 -43.41
C GLN A 12 14.27 -26.28 -43.96
N HIS A 13 15.13 -25.48 -44.59
CA HIS A 13 14.91 -24.42 -45.57
C HIS A 13 14.18 -24.98 -46.80
N GLU A 14 13.23 -24.24 -47.37
CA GLU A 14 13.16 -24.09 -48.84
C GLU A 14 12.29 -22.89 -49.24
N ASP A 15 12.94 -21.94 -49.91
CA ASP A 15 12.37 -20.86 -50.70
C ASP A 15 11.80 -21.40 -52.01
N ASP A 16 10.69 -20.85 -52.52
CA ASP A 16 10.68 -20.35 -53.91
C ASP A 16 9.56 -19.31 -54.12
N PRO A 17 9.91 -18.04 -54.40
CA PRO A 17 9.00 -17.02 -54.87
C PRO A 17 9.04 -16.95 -56.40
N ARG A 18 7.91 -17.17 -57.08
CA ARG A 18 7.60 -16.55 -58.40
C ARG A 18 6.23 -17.01 -58.94
N GLN A 19 5.63 -16.08 -59.72
CA GLN A 19 4.60 -16.31 -60.77
C GLN A 19 3.14 -16.28 -60.26
N LEU A 20 2.18 -15.50 -60.79
CA LEU A 20 2.05 -14.75 -62.03
C LEU A 20 0.90 -13.72 -61.94
N ARG A 21 1.06 -12.69 -62.76
CA ARG A 21 0.12 -11.63 -63.19
C ARG A 21 -1.36 -12.04 -63.29
N GLY A 22 -2.23 -11.14 -62.81
CA GLY A 22 -3.65 -11.09 -63.17
C GLY A 22 -4.22 -9.68 -63.01
N ARG A 23 -4.51 -9.01 -64.14
CA ARG A 23 -5.19 -7.70 -64.24
C ARG A 23 -6.56 -7.74 -63.56
N ARG A 24 -6.97 -6.63 -62.95
CA ARG A 24 -8.25 -5.92 -63.23
C ARG A 24 -8.31 -4.57 -62.51
N LEU A 25 -8.54 -3.53 -63.31
CA LEU A 25 -8.98 -2.21 -62.87
C LEU A 25 -10.40 -2.33 -62.32
N GLY A 26 -10.60 -1.95 -61.05
CA GLY A 26 -11.91 -1.82 -60.43
C GLY A 26 -11.97 -0.46 -59.74
N ALA A 27 -12.82 0.43 -60.26
CA ALA A 27 -13.19 1.68 -59.61
C ALA A 27 -14.07 1.34 -58.40
N GLY A 28 -13.55 1.56 -57.19
CA GLY A 28 -14.31 1.51 -55.94
C GLY A 28 -14.78 2.91 -55.54
N PRO A 29 -15.92 3.04 -54.85
CA PRO A 29 -16.47 4.34 -54.47
C PRO A 29 -15.63 5.01 -53.39
N ASP A 30 -15.57 6.34 -53.46
CA ASP A 30 -14.93 7.23 -52.51
C ASP A 30 -15.21 6.86 -51.06
N ARG A 31 -14.13 6.56 -50.32
CA ARG A 31 -14.18 6.45 -48.85
C ARG A 31 -14.00 7.86 -48.27
N PRO A 32 -14.97 8.39 -47.49
CA PRO A 32 -14.75 9.64 -46.79
C PRO A 32 -13.64 9.47 -45.74
N GLY A 33 -12.79 10.49 -45.65
CA GLY A 33 -11.50 10.47 -44.98
C GLY A 33 -11.54 10.09 -43.50
N ARG A 34 -10.46 9.41 -43.10
CA ARG A 34 -10.07 9.13 -41.71
C ARG A 34 -9.60 10.39 -40.98
N HIS A 35 -10.39 11.45 -40.88
CA HIS A 35 -10.00 12.61 -40.08
C HIS A 35 -11.23 13.35 -39.52
N ALA A 36 -11.84 12.78 -38.48
CA ALA A 36 -12.66 13.52 -37.49
C ALA A 36 -13.16 12.63 -36.34
N ARG A 37 -12.27 11.86 -35.68
CA ARG A 37 -12.55 11.32 -34.33
C ARG A 37 -11.46 11.64 -33.32
N ALA A 38 -10.78 12.76 -33.53
CA ALA A 38 -9.99 13.43 -32.51
C ALA A 38 -10.79 14.60 -31.92
N ALA A 39 -12.04 14.34 -31.49
CA ALA A 39 -12.59 15.08 -30.36
C ALA A 39 -12.15 14.27 -29.14
N CYS A 40 -10.86 14.46 -28.81
CA CYS A 40 -10.24 13.96 -27.60
C CYS A 40 -11.17 14.32 -26.43
N ARG A 41 -11.70 13.31 -25.74
CA ARG A 41 -12.48 13.45 -24.51
C ARG A 41 -11.64 14.26 -23.53
N LEU A 42 -11.87 15.57 -23.50
CA LEU A 42 -11.13 16.50 -22.67
C LEU A 42 -11.85 16.80 -21.35
N LEU A 43 -12.91 16.09 -21.00
CA LEU A 43 -13.60 16.32 -19.72
C LEU A 43 -14.09 14.99 -19.16
N GLN A 44 -13.37 14.55 -18.12
CA GLN A 44 -13.78 13.73 -16.96
C GLN A 44 -12.66 12.74 -16.57
N ALA A 45 -11.50 13.27 -16.18
CA ALA A 45 -10.86 12.71 -15.01
C ALA A 45 -11.64 13.29 -13.84
N GLY A 46 -12.57 12.52 -13.26
CA GLY A 46 -13.03 12.85 -11.92
C GLY A 46 -11.79 12.92 -11.05
N GLU A 47 -11.61 14.01 -10.32
CA GLU A 47 -10.53 14.17 -9.34
C GLU A 47 -10.55 12.91 -8.46
N ALA A 48 -9.50 12.09 -8.55
CA ALA A 48 -9.41 10.89 -7.74
C ALA A 48 -9.28 11.36 -6.29
N VAL A 49 -10.20 10.94 -5.42
CA VAL A 49 -10.19 11.28 -4.00
C VAL A 49 -8.81 10.93 -3.43
N THR A 50 -8.14 11.92 -2.87
CA THR A 50 -6.81 11.76 -2.28
C THR A 50 -6.91 10.95 -0.99
N PRO A 51 -5.82 10.28 -0.56
CA PRO A 51 -5.82 9.58 0.73
C PRO A 51 -6.18 10.49 1.90
N GLU A 52 -5.75 11.76 1.88
CA GLU A 52 -6.11 12.77 2.88
C GLU A 52 -7.61 13.05 2.93
N GLU A 53 -8.24 13.28 1.78
CA GLU A 53 -9.70 13.46 1.70
C GLU A 53 -10.43 12.21 2.17
N ARG A 54 -9.92 11.03 1.82
CA ARG A 54 -10.51 9.76 2.24
C ARG A 54 -10.45 9.57 3.76
N ILE A 55 -9.34 9.96 4.39
CA ILE A 55 -9.20 9.96 5.85
C ILE A 55 -10.24 10.89 6.49
N ALA A 56 -10.45 12.08 5.91
CA ALA A 56 -11.45 13.03 6.39
C ALA A 56 -12.89 12.50 6.23
N GLU A 57 -13.21 11.84 5.11
CA GLU A 57 -14.51 11.18 4.90
C GLU A 57 -14.80 10.07 5.92
N LEU A 58 -13.76 9.38 6.38
CA LEU A 58 -13.85 8.36 7.43
C LEU A 58 -14.00 8.97 8.84
N GLY A 59 -13.99 10.31 8.95
CA GLY A 59 -14.18 11.04 10.20
C GLY A 59 -12.90 11.21 11.02
N PHE A 60 -11.73 11.11 10.40
CA PHE A 60 -10.44 11.26 11.05
C PHE A 60 -9.68 12.47 10.50
N GLU A 61 -8.77 13.00 11.33
CA GLU A 61 -7.79 14.00 10.91
C GLU A 61 -6.39 13.43 11.07
N LEU A 62 -5.48 13.82 10.17
CA LEU A 62 -4.08 13.47 10.34
C LEU A 62 -3.49 14.31 11.49
N PRO A 63 -2.91 13.67 12.51
CA PRO A 63 -2.26 14.40 13.58
C PRO A 63 -1.05 15.17 13.06
N GLN A 64 -0.70 16.26 13.75
CA GLN A 64 0.58 16.91 13.51
C GLN A 64 1.71 15.92 13.84
N PRO A 65 2.71 15.74 12.96
CA PRO A 65 3.83 14.85 13.23
C PRO A 65 4.48 15.23 14.56
N VAL A 66 4.59 14.28 15.47
CA VAL A 66 5.24 14.52 16.77
C VAL A 66 6.74 14.63 16.56
N THR A 67 7.36 15.68 17.10
CA THR A 67 8.82 15.83 17.13
C THR A 67 9.44 14.61 17.82
N PRO A 68 10.48 13.98 17.24
CA PRO A 68 11.10 12.79 17.82
C PRO A 68 11.51 12.99 19.29
N LEU A 69 11.22 12.01 20.13
CA LEU A 69 11.58 12.01 21.55
C LEU A 69 13.05 11.65 21.81
N ALA A 70 13.81 11.24 20.79
CA ALA A 70 15.20 10.79 20.90
C ALA A 70 16.00 10.97 19.59
N ALA A 71 17.19 10.37 19.51
CA ALA A 71 18.14 10.48 18.40
C ALA A 71 17.77 9.67 17.12
N TYR A 72 16.50 9.33 16.92
CA TYR A 72 16.00 8.63 15.73
C TYR A 72 14.97 9.48 14.97
N VAL A 73 14.75 9.16 13.70
CA VAL A 73 13.85 9.92 12.81
C VAL A 73 12.48 9.22 12.67
N PRO A 74 11.38 9.96 12.44
CA PRO A 74 10.06 9.35 12.25
C PRO A 74 9.99 8.47 11.00
N THR A 75 10.75 8.85 9.97
CA THR A 75 10.84 8.18 8.68
C THR A 75 12.27 8.10 8.18
N ALA A 76 12.60 7.05 7.44
CA ALA A 76 13.85 6.93 6.71
C ALA A 76 13.58 6.43 5.28
N ARG A 77 14.12 7.12 4.28
CA ARG A 77 13.95 6.78 2.86
C ARG A 77 15.20 6.13 2.28
N THR A 78 15.00 5.08 1.48
CA THR A 78 16.04 4.47 0.64
C THR A 78 15.45 4.10 -0.73
N GLY A 79 15.90 4.79 -1.78
CA GLY A 79 15.29 4.68 -3.11
C GLY A 79 13.80 5.04 -3.07
N ASP A 80 12.96 4.11 -3.52
CA ASP A 80 11.51 4.27 -3.57
C ASP A 80 10.80 3.71 -2.33
N LEU A 81 11.55 3.30 -1.30
CA LEU A 81 10.98 2.79 -0.05
C LEU A 81 11.14 3.81 1.08
N VAL A 82 10.05 4.09 1.77
CA VAL A 82 10.03 4.85 3.02
C VAL A 82 9.63 3.93 4.16
N TYR A 83 10.46 3.90 5.19
CA TYR A 83 10.25 3.16 6.43
C TYR A 83 9.79 4.14 7.50
N THR A 84 8.74 3.81 8.24
CA THR A 84 8.38 4.54 9.46
C THR A 84 9.05 3.89 10.67
N SER A 85 9.47 4.69 11.64
CA SER A 85 9.70 4.18 13.00
C SER A 85 8.38 3.69 13.62
N GLY A 86 8.46 2.95 14.72
CA GLY A 86 7.30 2.51 15.49
C GLY A 86 6.39 3.65 15.92
N GLN A 87 5.11 3.53 15.58
CA GLN A 87 4.06 4.50 15.90
C GLN A 87 3.11 3.93 16.94
N VAL A 88 3.03 4.60 18.08
CA VAL A 88 2.10 4.28 19.18
C VAL A 88 0.84 5.16 19.07
N PRO A 89 -0.29 4.84 19.75
CA PRO A 89 -1.57 5.51 19.51
C PRO A 89 -1.66 6.85 20.25
N MET A 90 -0.85 7.82 19.82
CA MET A 90 -0.89 9.19 20.31
C MET A 90 -2.08 9.96 19.72
N LEU A 91 -2.79 10.70 20.57
CA LEU A 91 -3.75 11.74 20.21
C LEU A 91 -3.42 12.99 21.03
N GLU A 92 -3.37 14.15 20.39
CA GLU A 92 -3.06 15.44 21.06
C GLU A 92 -1.79 15.39 21.94
N GLY A 93 -0.78 14.65 21.49
CA GLY A 93 0.51 14.51 22.18
C GLY A 93 0.51 13.58 23.40
N LYS A 94 -0.56 12.82 23.64
CA LYS A 94 -0.67 11.83 24.73
C LYS A 94 -1.11 10.48 24.21
N LEU A 95 -0.73 9.41 24.90
CA LEU A 95 -1.28 8.08 24.58
C LEU A 95 -2.79 8.10 24.81
N HIS A 96 -3.53 7.59 23.83
CA HIS A 96 -4.98 7.50 23.92
C HIS A 96 -5.42 6.49 24.99
N GLN A 97 -4.72 5.36 25.11
CA GLN A 97 -4.89 4.35 26.15
C GLN A 97 -3.54 3.70 26.49
N THR A 98 -3.47 3.07 27.67
CA THR A 98 -2.31 2.30 28.16
C THR A 98 -2.76 0.90 28.61
N GLY A 99 -1.84 -0.06 28.66
CA GLY A 99 -2.08 -1.40 29.18
C GLY A 99 -2.01 -2.50 28.11
N LYS A 100 -2.50 -3.70 28.46
CA LYS A 100 -2.31 -4.92 27.66
C LYS A 100 -3.62 -5.55 27.20
N LEU A 101 -3.57 -6.12 26.00
CA LEU A 101 -4.65 -6.93 25.45
C LEU A 101 -4.78 -8.24 26.22
N GLY A 102 -6.02 -8.56 26.61
CA GLY A 102 -6.34 -9.71 27.46
C GLY A 102 -6.11 -9.48 28.96
N VAL A 103 -5.79 -8.23 29.36
CA VAL A 103 -5.77 -7.80 30.77
C VAL A 103 -6.64 -6.55 30.93
N ASP A 104 -6.21 -5.47 30.27
CA ASP A 104 -6.78 -4.13 30.41
C ASP A 104 -7.69 -3.77 29.23
N LEU A 105 -7.34 -4.25 28.03
CA LEU A 105 -8.08 -3.98 26.79
C LEU A 105 -8.59 -5.26 26.11
N GLY A 106 -9.75 -5.15 25.46
CA GLY A 106 -10.30 -6.13 24.55
C GLY A 106 -9.85 -5.94 23.09
N VAL A 107 -10.23 -6.89 22.22
CA VAL A 107 -9.87 -6.89 20.80
C VAL A 107 -10.32 -5.63 20.06
N ASP A 108 -11.56 -5.19 20.29
CA ASP A 108 -12.12 -4.04 19.55
C ASP A 108 -11.48 -2.72 19.97
N GLU A 109 -11.13 -2.56 21.25
CA GLU A 109 -10.33 -1.45 21.73
C GLU A 109 -8.94 -1.49 21.09
N GLY A 110 -8.31 -2.68 21.03
CA GLY A 110 -7.04 -2.89 20.33
C GLY A 110 -7.09 -2.48 18.86
N LYS A 111 -8.16 -2.84 18.12
CA LYS A 111 -8.35 -2.41 16.72
C LYS A 111 -8.39 -0.89 16.60
N ALA A 112 -9.09 -0.22 17.52
CA ALA A 112 -9.15 1.24 17.55
C ALA A 112 -7.74 1.84 17.78
N GLN A 113 -6.94 1.27 18.68
CA GLN A 113 -5.56 1.70 18.91
C GLN A 113 -4.68 1.46 17.68
N ALA A 114 -4.80 0.31 17.01
CA ALA A 114 -4.05 0.00 15.81
C ALA A 114 -4.32 1.00 14.67
N ARG A 115 -5.58 1.45 14.53
CA ARG A 115 -5.95 2.50 13.58
C ARG A 115 -5.31 3.85 13.92
N ILE A 116 -5.27 4.24 15.20
CA ILE A 116 -4.59 5.48 15.61
C ILE A 116 -3.09 5.39 15.32
N CYS A 117 -2.46 4.23 15.55
CA CYS A 117 -1.06 4.01 15.18
C CYS A 117 -0.84 4.21 13.67
N VAL A 118 -1.75 3.71 12.82
CA VAL A 118 -1.69 3.96 11.38
C VAL A 118 -1.86 5.44 11.05
N LEU A 119 -2.81 6.15 11.67
CA LEU A 119 -2.96 7.61 11.47
C LEU A 119 -1.66 8.37 11.77
N ASN A 120 -0.97 8.00 12.86
CA ASN A 120 0.33 8.57 13.21
C ASN A 120 1.41 8.22 12.17
N ALA A 121 1.42 6.99 11.66
CA ALA A 121 2.34 6.57 10.61
C ALA A 121 2.09 7.31 9.28
N LEU A 122 0.82 7.52 8.92
CA LEU A 122 0.45 8.29 7.73
C LEU A 122 0.80 9.77 7.89
N ALA A 123 0.66 10.34 9.09
CA ALA A 123 1.14 11.70 9.35
C ALA A 123 2.66 11.83 9.16
N ALA A 124 3.43 10.85 9.66
CA ALA A 124 4.87 10.82 9.45
C ALA A 124 5.25 10.66 7.97
N LEU A 125 4.56 9.78 7.22
CA LEU A 125 4.74 9.65 5.77
C LEU A 125 4.36 10.93 5.03
N LYS A 126 3.27 11.60 5.40
CA LYS A 126 2.87 12.88 4.80
C LYS A 126 3.94 13.95 5.04
N ALA A 127 4.53 14.00 6.22
CA ALA A 127 5.61 14.94 6.53
C ALA A 127 6.84 14.71 5.63
N GLU A 128 7.20 13.45 5.38
CA GLU A 128 8.30 13.07 4.48
C GLU A 128 7.98 13.38 3.00
N LEU A 129 6.74 13.12 2.57
CA LEU A 129 6.37 13.13 1.14
C LEU A 129 5.73 14.44 0.67
N GLY A 130 5.21 15.25 1.60
CA GLY A 130 4.29 16.37 1.36
C GLY A 130 2.83 15.90 1.22
N GLU A 131 2.58 14.94 0.34
CA GLU A 131 1.25 14.42 0.03
C GLU A 131 1.24 12.88 0.00
N LEU A 132 0.22 12.26 0.59
CA LEU A 132 0.05 10.81 0.64
C LEU A 132 -0.31 10.20 -0.71
N SER A 133 -0.82 11.00 -1.65
CA SER A 133 -0.99 10.59 -3.06
C SER A 133 0.31 10.13 -3.72
N ARG A 134 1.47 10.39 -3.12
CA ARG A 134 2.77 9.87 -3.59
C ARG A 134 3.04 8.43 -3.17
N VAL A 135 2.27 7.86 -2.25
CA VAL A 135 2.36 6.45 -1.87
C VAL A 135 1.77 5.60 -3.00
N ARG A 136 2.61 4.80 -3.64
CA ARG A 136 2.18 3.84 -4.67
C ARG A 136 1.56 2.61 -4.05
N ARG A 137 2.10 2.15 -2.92
CA ARG A 137 1.66 0.94 -2.22
C ARG A 137 2.18 0.88 -0.78
N ILE A 138 1.38 0.34 0.14
CA ILE A 138 1.88 -0.17 1.42
C ILE A 138 2.47 -1.57 1.20
N VAL A 139 3.79 -1.71 1.35
CA VAL A 139 4.50 -2.96 1.10
C VAL A 139 4.32 -3.92 2.28
N LYS A 140 4.53 -3.41 3.50
CA LYS A 140 4.52 -4.21 4.73
C LYS A 140 3.96 -3.39 5.90
N VAL A 141 3.20 -4.08 6.74
CA VAL A 141 2.77 -3.60 8.07
C VAL A 141 3.28 -4.56 9.14
N VAL A 142 3.88 -4.04 10.19
CA VAL A 142 4.23 -4.81 11.39
C VAL A 142 3.42 -4.22 12.54
N VAL A 143 2.69 -5.09 13.25
CA VAL A 143 1.86 -4.72 14.40
C VAL A 143 2.37 -5.46 15.63
N PHE A 144 2.84 -4.70 16.60
CA PHE A 144 3.20 -5.19 17.93
C PHE A 144 2.02 -4.94 18.86
N VAL A 145 1.58 -5.97 19.58
CA VAL A 145 0.44 -5.88 20.49
C VAL A 145 0.92 -6.25 21.88
N ALA A 146 0.89 -5.30 22.82
CA ALA A 146 1.19 -5.59 24.22
C ALA A 146 0.14 -6.57 24.74
N SER A 147 0.54 -7.80 25.03
CA SER A 147 -0.37 -8.94 25.20
C SER A 147 -0.16 -9.63 26.53
N ALA A 148 -1.24 -10.09 27.16
CA ALA A 148 -1.16 -11.14 28.16
C ALA A 148 -0.51 -12.40 27.57
N PRO A 149 0.21 -13.23 28.35
CA PRO A 149 0.81 -14.46 27.84
C PRO A 149 -0.18 -15.44 27.18
N SER A 150 -1.45 -15.41 27.58
CA SER A 150 -2.52 -16.26 27.03
C SER A 150 -3.31 -15.61 25.89
N PHE A 151 -3.03 -14.34 25.55
CA PHE A 151 -3.75 -13.65 24.48
C PHE A 151 -3.19 -14.05 23.12
N THR A 152 -4.06 -14.47 22.20
CA THR A 152 -3.68 -14.98 20.87
C THR A 152 -4.43 -14.31 19.71
N GLU A 153 -5.14 -13.21 19.99
CA GLU A 153 -5.97 -12.51 19.01
C GLU A 153 -5.27 -11.26 18.42
N GLN A 154 -3.93 -11.25 18.41
CA GLN A 154 -3.14 -10.20 17.78
C GLN A 154 -3.49 -10.01 16.29
N PRO A 155 -3.78 -11.08 15.49
CA PRO A 155 -4.24 -10.90 14.11
C PRO A 155 -5.54 -10.08 14.00
N GLN A 156 -6.48 -10.25 14.94
CA GLN A 156 -7.75 -9.52 14.99
C GLN A 156 -7.54 -8.06 15.38
N VAL A 157 -6.65 -7.78 16.33
CA VAL A 157 -6.24 -6.41 16.68
C VAL A 157 -5.58 -5.72 15.49
N ALA A 158 -4.67 -6.41 14.80
CA ALA A 158 -3.98 -5.91 13.63
C ALA A 158 -4.90 -5.61 12.43
N ASN A 159 -6.12 -6.19 12.39
CA ASN A 159 -7.10 -5.84 11.35
C ASN A 159 -7.52 -4.37 11.45
N GLY A 160 -7.51 -3.75 12.64
CA GLY A 160 -7.79 -2.31 12.76
C GLY A 160 -6.82 -1.44 11.94
N ALA A 161 -5.55 -1.85 11.85
CA ALA A 161 -4.58 -1.20 10.97
C ALA A 161 -4.82 -1.56 9.50
N SER A 162 -5.04 -2.84 9.20
CA SER A 162 -5.16 -3.31 7.82
C SER A 162 -6.40 -2.82 7.10
N ASP A 163 -7.55 -2.87 7.76
CA ASP A 163 -8.83 -2.45 7.22
C ASP A 163 -8.81 -0.95 6.94
N PHE A 164 -8.26 -0.15 7.86
CA PHE A 164 -8.14 1.28 7.67
C PHE A 164 -7.23 1.66 6.49
N LEU A 165 -6.08 1.00 6.34
CA LEU A 165 -5.21 1.22 5.17
C LEU A 165 -5.91 0.86 3.85
N ALA A 166 -6.73 -0.19 3.84
CA ALA A 166 -7.52 -0.57 2.68
C ALA A 166 -8.65 0.43 2.38
N GLU A 167 -9.29 1.00 3.41
CA GLU A 167 -10.30 2.05 3.26
C GLU A 167 -9.72 3.35 2.69
N VAL A 168 -8.47 3.68 3.05
CA VAL A 168 -7.76 4.90 2.63
C VAL A 168 -7.14 4.77 1.24
N PHE A 169 -6.43 3.66 0.96
CA PHE A 169 -5.64 3.50 -0.26
C PHE A 169 -6.23 2.49 -1.26
N GLY A 170 -7.36 1.85 -0.95
CA GLY A 170 -7.93 0.79 -1.79
C GLY A 170 -6.94 -0.36 -2.00
N ASP A 171 -6.74 -0.76 -3.26
CA ASP A 171 -5.80 -1.82 -3.62
C ASP A 171 -4.34 -1.51 -3.24
N ALA A 172 -3.94 -0.23 -3.27
CA ALA A 172 -2.61 0.20 -2.83
C ALA A 172 -2.41 0.03 -1.32
N GLY A 173 -3.50 -0.10 -0.55
CA GLY A 173 -3.48 -0.39 0.88
C GLY A 173 -3.20 -1.86 1.21
N LYS A 174 -3.23 -2.78 0.24
CA LYS A 174 -2.98 -4.22 0.48
C LYS A 174 -1.49 -4.51 0.68
N HIS A 175 -1.15 -5.15 1.80
CA HIS A 175 0.21 -5.31 2.27
C HIS A 175 0.51 -6.72 2.80
N ALA A 176 1.79 -7.08 2.83
CA ALA A 176 2.24 -8.17 3.70
C ALA A 176 2.12 -7.74 5.17
N ARG A 177 1.92 -8.68 6.10
CA ARG A 177 1.72 -8.33 7.52
C ARG A 177 2.44 -9.27 8.50
N SER A 178 2.86 -8.73 9.63
CA SER A 178 3.20 -9.47 10.84
C SER A 178 2.36 -8.93 11.99
N ALA A 179 1.78 -9.79 12.82
CA ALA A 179 1.05 -9.41 14.02
C ALA A 179 1.57 -10.27 15.17
N VAL A 180 2.24 -9.65 16.14
CA VAL A 180 2.98 -10.36 17.19
C VAL A 180 2.63 -9.83 18.57
N GLY A 181 2.52 -10.75 19.53
CA GLY A 181 2.38 -10.39 20.94
C GLY A 181 3.73 -10.03 21.54
N VAL A 182 3.78 -8.92 22.27
CA VAL A 182 4.97 -8.47 23.02
C VAL A 182 4.64 -8.27 24.49
N ALA A 183 5.65 -8.35 25.36
CA ALA A 183 5.44 -8.27 26.81
C ALA A 183 5.04 -6.86 27.29
N ALA A 184 5.57 -5.82 26.63
CA ALA A 184 5.29 -4.41 26.87
C ALA A 184 5.78 -3.59 25.66
N LEU A 185 5.26 -2.37 25.53
CA LEU A 185 5.69 -1.37 24.56
C LEU A 185 6.10 -0.07 25.28
N PRO A 186 6.82 0.85 24.62
CA PRO A 186 7.15 2.15 25.20
C PRO A 186 5.92 2.88 25.74
N LEU A 187 6.10 3.57 26.87
CA LEU A 187 5.05 4.35 27.55
C LEU A 187 3.82 3.52 27.98
N ASP A 188 3.94 2.19 28.02
CA ASP A 188 2.82 1.26 28.28
C ASP A 188 1.72 1.31 27.19
N ALA A 189 2.11 1.62 25.95
CA ALA A 189 1.19 1.60 24.82
C ALA A 189 0.61 0.18 24.57
N PRO A 190 -0.66 0.06 24.20
CA PRO A 190 -1.29 -1.24 23.92
C PRO A 190 -0.91 -1.82 22.54
N VAL A 191 -0.63 -0.94 21.57
CA VAL A 191 -0.30 -1.30 20.18
C VAL A 191 0.80 -0.37 19.66
N GLU A 192 1.67 -0.89 18.81
CA GLU A 192 2.65 -0.12 18.03
C GLU A 192 2.67 -0.65 16.60
N VAL A 193 2.70 0.26 15.61
CA VAL A 193 2.66 -0.08 14.18
C VAL A 193 3.83 0.54 13.43
N GLU A 194 4.44 -0.24 12.55
CA GLU A 194 5.44 0.21 11.58
C GLU A 194 4.96 -0.06 10.15
N LEU A 195 5.25 0.86 9.23
CA LEU A 195 4.93 0.76 7.81
C LEU A 195 6.20 0.80 6.95
N ILE A 196 6.16 0.03 5.86
CA ILE A 196 7.06 0.22 4.71
C ILE A 196 6.17 0.61 3.53
N ALA A 197 6.37 1.81 3.00
CA ALA A 197 5.64 2.34 1.85
C ALA A 197 6.55 2.45 0.62
N GLU A 198 6.05 2.02 -0.53
CA GLU A 198 6.64 2.34 -1.83
C GLU A 198 6.08 3.69 -2.31
N VAL A 199 6.95 4.58 -2.76
CA VAL A 199 6.61 5.98 -3.05
C VAL A 199 7.10 6.42 -4.43
N SER A 200 6.55 7.53 -4.93
CA SER A 200 6.91 8.16 -6.22
C SER A 200 7.79 9.40 -6.10
#